data_AF-A0A2X3CZU0-F1
#
_entry.id   AF-A0A2X3CZU0-F1
#
_cell.length_a   1.000
_cell.length_b   1.000
_cell.length_c   1.000
_cell.angle_alpha   90.00
_cell.angle_beta   90.00
_cell.angle_gamma   90.00
#
_symmetry.space_group_name_H-M   'P 1'
#
loop_
_entity.id
_entity.type
_entity.pdbx_description
1 polymer ?
#
loop_
_entity_poly.entity_id
_entity_poly.type
_entity_poly.pdbx_seq_one_letter_code
_entity_poly.pdbx_strand_id
1 'polypeptide(L)'
;MTIDRRVMAEKVLGTGEKPAWRFTPDVTAGFTPQPSQFESMSQAELNAQAKALLAAAGYGPNRPLKLTLLYNTSENHQKIAIAVASMWKKNLGVEVKLQNQSGKPISTAVTPAIST
;
A
#
# COMPACT_ATOMS: atom_id res chain seq x y z
N MET A 1 3.51 2.83 -5.74
CA MET A 1 4.28 1.98 -6.69
C MET A 1 5.24 1.02 -5.99
N THR A 2 5.67 1.30 -4.76
CA THR A 2 6.71 0.54 -4.05
C THR A 2 6.23 -0.65 -3.21
N ILE A 3 4.93 -0.96 -3.26
CA ILE A 3 4.38 -2.20 -2.69
C ILE A 3 4.59 -3.28 -3.75
N ASP A 4 5.44 -4.24 -3.44
CA ASP A 4 5.71 -5.38 -4.32
C ASP A 4 4.56 -6.39 -4.21
N ARG A 5 3.60 -6.25 -5.12
CA ARG A 5 2.38 -7.05 -5.12
C ARG A 5 2.64 -8.54 -5.38
N ARG A 6 3.72 -8.86 -6.09
CA ARG A 6 4.13 -10.25 -6.35
C ARG A 6 4.63 -10.89 -5.07
N VAL A 7 5.53 -10.21 -4.37
CA VAL A 7 6.00 -10.65 -3.04
C VAL A 7 4.86 -10.73 -2.03
N MET A 8 3.92 -9.77 -2.04
CA MET A 8 2.75 -9.81 -1.17
C MET A 8 1.91 -11.07 -1.40
N ALA A 9 1.58 -11.38 -2.66
CA ALA A 9 0.78 -12.53 -3.01
C ALA A 9 1.51 -13.86 -2.73
N GLU A 10 2.76 -13.98 -3.19
CA GLU A 10 3.49 -15.26 -3.19
C GLU A 10 4.12 -15.60 -1.83
N LYS A 11 4.65 -14.60 -1.11
CA LYS A 11 5.49 -14.83 0.08
C LYS A 11 4.84 -14.35 1.37
N VAL A 12 4.06 -13.28 1.32
CA VAL A 12 3.39 -12.75 2.52
C VAL A 12 2.08 -13.47 2.76
N LEU A 13 1.23 -13.61 1.75
CA LEU A 13 -0.02 -14.36 1.85
C LEU A 13 0.24 -15.85 1.60
N GLY A 14 0.70 -16.19 0.40
CA GLY A 14 1.07 -17.56 0.04
C GLY A 14 -0.12 -18.52 -0.07
N THR A 15 -1.33 -17.98 -0.22
CA THR A 15 -2.59 -18.75 -0.19
C THR A 15 -3.32 -18.77 -1.53
N GLY A 16 -2.61 -18.41 -2.62
CA GLY A 16 -3.12 -18.49 -4.00
C GLY A 16 -3.69 -17.18 -4.54
N GLU A 17 -3.59 -16.08 -3.79
CA GLU A 17 -3.95 -14.75 -4.25
C GLU A 17 -3.11 -14.33 -5.46
N LYS A 18 -3.72 -13.53 -6.34
CA LYS A 18 -3.04 -12.95 -7.50
C LYS A 18 -2.71 -11.48 -7.24
N PRO A 19 -1.56 -10.97 -7.70
CA PRO A 19 -1.26 -9.54 -7.66
C PRO A 19 -2.36 -8.72 -8.35
N ALA A 20 -2.90 -7.72 -7.65
CA ALA A 20 -3.94 -6.85 -8.20
C ALA A 20 -3.35 -5.58 -8.82
N TRP A 21 -3.49 -5.41 -10.13
CA TRP A 21 -2.99 -4.23 -10.87
C TRP A 21 -4.06 -3.17 -11.13
N ARG A 22 -5.30 -3.49 -10.76
CA ARG A 22 -6.50 -2.65 -10.93
C ARG A 22 -7.51 -2.99 -9.84
N PHE A 23 -8.56 -2.18 -9.74
CA PHE A 23 -9.58 -2.34 -8.71
C PHE A 23 -10.58 -3.45 -9.02
N THR A 24 -11.12 -3.46 -10.24
CA THR A 24 -12.03 -4.52 -10.71
C THR A 24 -11.26 -5.82 -10.93
N PRO A 25 -11.66 -6.95 -10.36
CA PRO A 25 -11.02 -8.24 -10.61
C PRO A 25 -10.97 -8.61 -12.09
N ASP A 26 -9.86 -9.19 -12.55
CA ASP A 26 -9.68 -9.58 -13.96
C ASP A 26 -10.67 -10.64 -14.44
N VAL A 27 -11.29 -11.37 -13.51
CA VAL A 27 -12.27 -12.44 -13.79
C VAL A 27 -13.71 -11.93 -13.84
N THR A 28 -13.93 -10.63 -13.67
CA THR A 28 -15.28 -10.04 -13.72
C THR A 28 -15.88 -10.18 -15.12
N ALA A 29 -17.11 -10.69 -15.20
CA ALA A 29 -17.80 -10.89 -16.47
C ALA A 29 -17.92 -9.58 -17.27
N GLY A 30 -17.60 -9.64 -18.57
CA GLY A 30 -17.66 -8.48 -19.47
C GLY A 30 -16.53 -7.46 -19.27
N PHE A 31 -15.57 -7.73 -18.38
CA PHE A 31 -14.47 -6.81 -18.12
C PHE A 31 -13.21 -7.17 -18.93
N THR A 32 -12.83 -6.28 -19.84
CA THR A 32 -11.65 -6.41 -20.69
C THR A 32 -10.70 -5.23 -20.46
N PRO A 33 -9.91 -5.25 -19.37
CA PRO A 33 -9.08 -4.11 -19.02
C PRO A 33 -7.88 -3.97 -19.97
N GLN A 34 -7.45 -2.72 -20.17
CA GLN A 34 -6.14 -2.46 -20.74
C GLN A 34 -5.03 -2.89 -19.77
N PRO A 35 -3.88 -3.39 -20.26
CA PRO A 35 -2.74 -3.72 -19.41
C PRO A 35 -2.30 -2.52 -18.57
N SER A 36 -1.95 -2.77 -17.31
CA SER A 36 -1.41 -1.72 -16.45
C SER A 36 0.05 -1.48 -16.80
N GLN A 37 0.46 -0.23 -17.01
CA GLN A 37 1.88 0.08 -17.23
C GLN A 37 2.76 -0.42 -16.08
N PHE A 38 2.27 -0.31 -14.84
CA PHE A 38 3.00 -0.77 -13.65
C PHE A 38 3.17 -2.28 -13.57
N GLU A 39 2.29 -3.05 -14.22
CA GLU A 39 2.39 -4.50 -14.26
C GLU A 39 3.59 -4.96 -15.10
N SER A 40 3.85 -4.26 -16.21
CA SER A 40 4.97 -4.55 -17.12
C SER A 40 6.34 -4.10 -16.60
N MET A 41 6.38 -3.20 -15.62
CA MET A 41 7.62 -2.66 -15.08
C MET A 41 8.23 -3.56 -14.00
N SER A 42 9.56 -3.51 -13.88
CA SER A 42 10.27 -4.10 -12.75
C SER A 42 10.00 -3.32 -11.45
N GLN A 43 10.10 -4.00 -10.31
CA GLN A 43 9.94 -3.34 -9.01
C GLN A 43 11.02 -2.27 -8.77
N ALA A 44 12.21 -2.42 -9.36
CA ALA A 44 13.29 -1.44 -9.27
C ALA A 44 12.92 -0.12 -9.96
N GLU A 45 12.36 -0.19 -11.16
CA GLU A 45 11.88 1.00 -11.90
C GLU A 45 10.73 1.69 -11.15
N LEU A 46 9.78 0.90 -10.64
CA LEU A 46 8.67 1.42 -9.82
C LEU A 46 9.17 2.14 -8.55
N ASN A 47 10.22 1.61 -7.93
CA ASN A 47 10.84 2.22 -6.76
C ASN A 47 11.58 3.51 -7.12
N ALA A 48 12.31 3.53 -8.23
CA ALA A 48 13.01 4.73 -8.71
C ALA A 48 12.04 5.88 -9.02
N GLN A 49 10.95 5.59 -9.74
CA GLN A 49 9.92 6.59 -10.04
C GLN A 49 9.24 7.11 -8.77
N ALA A 50 8.91 6.23 -7.83
CA ALA A 50 8.30 6.65 -6.57
C ALA A 50 9.23 7.52 -5.72
N LYS A 51 10.54 7.23 -5.69
CA LYS A 51 11.52 8.10 -5.02
C LYS A 51 11.59 9.49 -5.66
N ALA A 52 11.59 9.55 -6.99
CA ALA A 52 11.59 10.83 -7.71
C ALA A 52 10.34 11.67 -7.40
N LEU A 53 9.16 11.03 -7.38
CA LEU A 53 7.91 11.70 -7.01
C LEU A 53 7.92 12.19 -5.55
N LEU A 54 8.43 11.38 -4.63
CA LEU A 54 8.52 11.74 -3.22
C LEU A 54 9.47 12.94 -2.99
N ALA A 55 10.60 12.95 -3.69
CA ALA A 55 11.55 14.07 -3.67
C ALA A 55 10.95 15.34 -4.29
N ALA A 56 10.23 15.22 -5.42
CA ALA A 56 9.53 16.34 -6.04
C ALA A 56 8.44 16.94 -5.13
N ALA A 57 7.82 16.12 -4.28
CA ALA A 57 6.90 16.57 -3.24
C ALA A 57 7.61 17.20 -2.01
N GLY A 58 8.95 17.28 -2.02
CA GLY A 58 9.75 17.94 -0.99
C GLY A 58 10.10 17.06 0.22
N TYR A 59 9.93 15.74 0.11
CA TYR A 59 10.32 14.79 1.16
C TYR A 59 11.69 14.16 0.86
N GLY A 60 12.46 13.87 1.90
CA GLY A 60 13.80 13.30 1.79
C GLY A 60 14.43 13.07 3.16
N PRO A 61 15.74 12.78 3.23
CA PRO A 61 16.43 12.48 4.50
C PRO A 61 16.26 13.58 5.57
N ASN A 62 16.23 14.85 5.15
CA ASN A 62 16.08 16.01 6.06
C ASN A 62 14.61 16.33 6.39
N ARG A 63 13.66 15.74 5.65
CA ARG A 63 12.23 15.92 5.83
C ARG A 63 11.53 14.58 5.58
N PRO A 64 11.65 13.61 6.51
CA PRO A 64 11.09 12.29 6.30
C PRO A 64 9.56 12.36 6.26
N LEU A 65 8.97 11.60 5.34
CA LEU A 65 7.52 11.40 5.34
C LEU A 65 7.14 10.46 6.49
N LYS A 66 6.25 10.91 7.37
CA LYS A 66 5.72 10.13 8.50
C LYS A 66 4.24 9.86 8.27
N LEU A 67 3.85 8.59 8.33
CA LEU A 67 2.48 8.15 8.10
C LEU A 67 2.02 7.19 9.18
N THR A 68 0.71 7.13 9.40
CA THR A 68 0.06 6.08 10.19
C THR A 68 -0.70 5.15 9.26
N LEU A 69 -0.41 3.85 9.32
CA LEU A 69 -1.16 2.81 8.62
C LEU A 69 -2.17 2.18 9.59
N LEU A 70 -3.44 2.50 9.38
CA LEU A 70 -4.54 1.95 10.15
C LEU A 70 -4.96 0.59 9.60
N TYR A 71 -5.23 -0.37 10.47
CA TYR A 71 -5.76 -1.67 10.11
C TYR A 71 -6.74 -2.20 11.17
N ASN A 72 -7.73 -2.97 10.74
CA ASN A 72 -8.65 -3.66 11.65
C ASN A 72 -7.92 -4.81 12.36
N THR A 73 -8.30 -5.12 13.60
CA THR A 73 -7.71 -6.23 14.36
C THR A 73 -7.96 -7.58 13.67
N SER A 74 -6.94 -8.08 12.98
CA SER A 74 -6.87 -9.39 12.34
C SER A 74 -5.40 -9.74 12.12
N GLU A 75 -5.03 -11.00 12.36
CA GLU A 75 -3.64 -11.47 12.14
C GLU A 75 -3.19 -11.27 10.69
N ASN A 76 -4.07 -11.56 9.72
CA ASN A 76 -3.80 -11.35 8.30
C ASN A 76 -3.55 -9.88 7.99
N HIS A 77 -4.39 -8.98 8.51
CA HIS A 77 -4.22 -7.54 8.30
C HIS A 77 -2.95 -7.01 8.95
N GLN A 78 -2.59 -7.50 10.14
CA GLN A 78 -1.33 -7.16 10.80
C GLN A 78 -0.12 -7.59 9.97
N LYS A 79 -0.12 -8.83 9.47
CA LYS A 79 0.94 -9.37 8.61
C LYS A 79 1.12 -8.53 7.34
N ILE A 80 0.01 -8.18 6.68
CA ILE A 80 0.01 -7.30 5.50
C ILE A 80 0.55 -5.92 5.86
N ALA A 81 0.09 -5.32 6.95
CA ALA A 81 0.49 -3.98 7.38
C ALA A 81 1.99 -3.90 7.69
N ILE A 82 2.54 -4.89 8.38
CA ILE A 82 3.98 -5.01 8.66
C ILE A 82 4.79 -5.11 7.37
N ALA A 83 4.35 -5.97 6.43
CA ALA A 83 5.04 -6.13 5.15
C ALA A 83 5.06 -4.83 4.34
N VAL A 84 3.91 -4.15 4.23
CA VAL A 84 3.79 -2.87 3.52
C VAL A 84 4.65 -1.79 4.18
N ALA A 85 4.61 -1.67 5.50
CA ALA A 85 5.45 -0.72 6.24
C ALA A 85 6.94 -0.98 6.01
N SER A 86 7.36 -2.25 6.02
CA SER A 86 8.74 -2.66 5.72
C SER A 86 9.15 -2.29 4.29
N MET A 87 8.28 -2.54 3.31
CA MET A 87 8.53 -2.15 1.91
C MET A 87 8.66 -0.63 1.75
N TRP A 88 7.80 0.17 2.38
CA TRP A 88 7.91 1.63 2.35
C TRP A 88 9.17 2.15 3.02
N LYS A 89 9.54 1.60 4.18
CA LYS A 89 10.79 1.96 4.85
C LYS A 89 12.01 1.61 3.98
N LYS A 90 12.08 0.39 3.45
CA LYS A 90 13.20 -0.06 2.61
C LYS A 90 13.30 0.72 1.30
N ASN A 91 12.18 0.94 0.62
CA ASN A 91 12.18 1.46 -0.74
C ASN A 91 12.12 2.99 -0.78
N LEU A 92 11.57 3.66 0.23
CA LEU A 92 11.34 5.12 0.22
C LEU A 92 11.90 5.84 1.46
N GLY A 93 12.34 5.13 2.51
CA GLY A 93 12.76 5.76 3.75
C GLY A 93 11.62 6.38 4.56
N VAL A 94 10.38 5.99 4.30
CA VAL A 94 9.18 6.50 4.99
C VAL A 94 9.11 5.91 6.40
N GLU A 95 8.77 6.75 7.38
CA GLU A 95 8.47 6.32 8.74
C GLU A 95 6.98 5.96 8.84
N VAL A 96 6.68 4.70 9.16
CA VAL A 96 5.30 4.20 9.20
C VAL A 96 4.98 3.73 10.61
N LYS A 97 3.98 4.36 11.24
CA LYS A 97 3.38 3.89 12.49
C LYS A 97 2.23 2.96 12.17
N LEU A 98 2.23 1.74 12.71
CA LEU A 98 1.10 0.84 12.61
C LEU A 98 0.10 1.15 13.73
N GLN A 99 -1.17 1.26 13.39
CA GLN A 99 -2.24 1.48 14.37
C GLN A 99 -3.38 0.49 14.13
N ASN A 100 -3.63 -0.38 15.10
CA ASN A 100 -4.81 -1.22 15.07
C ASN A 100 -6.03 -0.45 15.60
N GLN A 101 -7.21 -0.79 15.10
CA GLN A 101 -8.47 -0.38 15.71
C GLN A 101 -9.34 -1.61 15.98
N SER A 102 -9.71 -1.81 17.24
CA SER A 102 -10.71 -2.77 17.66
C SER A 102 -12.06 -2.05 17.88
N GLY A 103 -13.12 -2.56 17.26
CA GLY A 103 -14.50 -2.23 17.64
C GLY A 103 -15.27 -1.22 16.78
N LYS A 104 -14.63 -0.24 16.12
CA LYS A 104 -15.30 0.64 15.14
C LYS A 104 -14.78 0.37 13.72
N PRO A 105 -15.65 0.12 12.72
CA PRO A 105 -15.21 -0.03 11.35
C PRO A 105 -14.54 1.26 10.88
N ILE A 106 -13.37 1.15 10.22
CA ILE A 106 -12.58 2.28 9.70
C ILE A 106 -13.43 3.25 8.86
N SER A 107 -14.51 2.76 8.23
CA SER A 107 -15.48 3.58 7.49
C SER A 107 -16.13 4.70 8.32
N THR A 108 -16.12 4.60 9.66
CA THR A 108 -16.70 5.60 10.58
C THR A 108 -15.69 6.60 11.13
N ALA A 109 -14.40 6.47 10.80
CA ALA A 109 -13.34 7.38 11.27
C ALA A 109 -13.17 8.65 10.39
N VAL A 110 -13.94 8.76 9.30
CA VAL A 110 -13.95 9.93 8.39
C VAL A 110 -15.25 10.70 8.57
N THR A 111 -15.49 11.23 9.76
CA THR A 111 -16.50 12.27 9.97
C THR A 111 -15.73 13.55 10.31
N PRO A 112 -15.81 14.62 9.50
CA PRO A 112 -15.24 15.89 9.91
C PRO A 112 -16.01 16.35 11.14
N ALA A 113 -15.31 16.59 12.25
CA ALA A 113 -15.84 17.36 13.35
C ALA A 113 -16.08 18.78 12.83
N ILE A 114 -17.30 19.06 12.39
CA ILE A 114 -17.78 20.43 12.30
C ILE A 114 -18.03 20.85 13.75
N SER A 115 -17.06 21.57 14.32
CA SER A 115 -17.30 22.33 15.54
C SER A 115 -18.22 23.50 15.17
N THR A 116 -19.46 23.45 15.65
CA THR A 116 -20.28 24.63 15.92
C THR A 116 -19.85 25.26 17.22
#